data_AF-K1Q5X7-F1
#
_entry.id   AF-K1Q5X7-F1
#
_cell.length_a   1.000
_cell.length_b   1.000
_cell.length_c   1.000
_cell.angle_alpha   90.00
_cell.angle_beta   90.00
_cell.angle_gamma   90.00
#
_symmetry.space_group_name_H-M   'P 1'
#
loop_
_entity.id
_entity.type
_entity.pdbx_description
1 polymer ?
#
loop_
_entity_poly.entity_id
_entity_poly.type
_entity_poly.pdbx_seq_one_letter_code
_entity_poly.pdbx_strand_id
1 'polypeptide(L)'
;MESWWKCALVGLVFLIRQGLCSSSASDLAALQKEYGEWRLQRSPEYATTIGIYKYNDQVENYAYSGFEEEYNKCFSLLSRLKQNVNYNQLDAKEKIDYDVFNDSLSTIVQGNDWKE
;
A
#
# COMPACT_ATOMS: atom_id res chain seq x y z
N MET A 1 41.28 -37.39 10.99
CA MET A 1 41.22 -35.97 11.41
C MET A 1 40.63 -35.17 10.23
N GLU A 2 39.39 -35.42 9.79
CA GLU A 2 38.92 -34.92 8.46
C GLU A 2 37.39 -34.58 8.37
N SER A 3 36.74 -34.15 9.44
CA SER A 3 35.27 -33.93 9.39
C SER A 3 34.80 -32.53 9.81
N TRP A 4 35.67 -31.71 10.42
CA TRP A 4 35.19 -30.52 11.12
C TRP A 4 34.79 -29.35 10.21
N TRP A 5 35.37 -29.27 9.01
CA TRP A 5 35.07 -28.25 8.00
C TRP A 5 33.72 -28.46 7.28
N LYS A 6 33.21 -29.70 7.25
CA LYS A 6 31.91 -30.01 6.65
C LYS A 6 30.74 -29.46 7.48
N CYS A 7 30.86 -29.47 8.80
CA CYS A 7 29.88 -28.85 9.70
C CYS A 7 29.88 -27.32 9.60
N ALA A 8 31.05 -26.70 9.44
CA ALA A 8 31.18 -25.26 9.27
C ALA A 8 30.56 -24.77 7.94
N LEU A 9 30.72 -25.53 6.85
CA LEU A 9 30.10 -25.23 5.55
C LEU A 9 28.57 -25.34 5.56
N VAL A 10 28.02 -26.34 6.26
CA VAL A 10 26.55 -26.49 6.40
C VAL A 10 25.97 -25.33 7.24
N GLY A 11 26.67 -24.90 8.30
CA GLY A 11 26.27 -23.74 9.11
C GLY A 11 26.31 -22.42 8.33
N LEU A 12 27.31 -22.23 7.45
CA LEU A 12 27.44 -21.03 6.62
C LEU A 12 26.32 -20.91 5.57
N VAL A 13 25.93 -22.03 4.94
CA VAL A 13 24.80 -22.07 3.98
C VAL A 13 23.46 -21.79 4.67
N PHE A 14 23.29 -22.22 5.93
CA PHE A 14 22.08 -21.95 6.70
C PHE A 14 21.92 -20.47 7.08
N LEU A 15 23.04 -19.78 7.36
CA LEU A 15 23.05 -18.35 7.68
C LEU A 15 22.86 -17.46 6.45
N ILE A 16 23.37 -17.84 5.28
CA ILE A 16 23.12 -17.12 4.02
C ILE A 16 21.64 -17.16 3.64
N ARG A 17 20.91 -18.22 4.02
CA ARG A 17 19.47 -18.36 3.73
C ARG A 17 18.59 -17.47 4.62
N GLN A 18 19.06 -17.03 5.78
CA GLN A 18 18.32 -16.13 6.68
C GLN A 18 18.57 -14.64 6.38
N GLY A 19 19.54 -14.31 5.52
CA GLY A 19 19.93 -12.93 5.19
C GLY A 19 19.08 -12.24 4.11
N LEU A 20 18.07 -12.90 3.55
CA LEU A 20 17.20 -12.36 2.50
C LEU A 20 15.79 -12.01 3.04
N CYS A 21 15.70 -11.45 4.25
CA CYS A 21 14.57 -10.60 4.61
C CYS A 21 14.83 -9.16 4.12
N SER A 22 15.14 -8.99 2.84
CA SER A 22 14.83 -7.74 2.17
C SER A 22 13.36 -7.84 1.82
N SER A 23 12.48 -7.25 2.63
CA SER A 23 11.07 -7.14 2.26
C SER A 23 11.00 -6.22 1.04
N SER A 24 11.12 -6.79 -0.17
CA SER A 24 10.60 -6.11 -1.34
C SER A 24 9.15 -5.79 -1.02
N ALA A 25 8.80 -4.50 -1.02
CA ALA A 25 7.42 -4.10 -0.77
C ALA A 25 6.52 -4.87 -1.74
N SER A 26 5.54 -5.62 -1.22
CA SER A 26 4.56 -6.28 -2.08
C SER A 26 3.84 -5.22 -2.91
N ASP A 27 3.35 -5.59 -4.09
CA ASP A 27 2.60 -4.66 -4.95
C ASP A 27 1.42 -4.03 -4.19
N LEU A 28 0.80 -4.79 -3.27
CA LEU A 28 -0.22 -4.29 -2.36
C LEU A 28 0.32 -3.18 -1.45
N ALA A 29 1.43 -3.41 -0.75
CA ALA A 29 2.02 -2.42 0.15
C ALA A 29 2.46 -1.15 -0.61
N ALA A 30 2.95 -1.30 -1.84
CA ALA A 30 3.32 -0.17 -2.68
C ALA A 30 2.09 0.68 -3.06
N LEU A 31 0.97 0.05 -3.44
CA LEU A 31 -0.28 0.75 -3.75
C LEU A 31 -0.89 1.44 -2.53
N GLN A 32 -0.87 0.79 -1.37
CA GLN A 32 -1.36 1.36 -0.12
C GLN A 32 -0.52 2.57 0.32
N LYS A 33 0.80 2.48 0.17
CA LYS A 33 1.71 3.61 0.44
C LYS A 33 1.43 4.78 -0.50
N GLU A 34 1.27 4.51 -1.79
CA GLU A 34 0.93 5.55 -2.78
C GLU A 34 -0.40 6.23 -2.46
N TYR A 35 -1.44 5.46 -2.10
CA TYR A 35 -2.72 6.00 -1.67
C TYR A 35 -2.59 6.84 -0.40
N GLY A 36 -1.90 6.33 0.63
CA GLY A 36 -1.70 7.04 1.89
C GLY A 36 -0.97 8.37 1.71
N GLU A 37 0.11 8.39 0.94
CA GLU A 37 0.87 9.61 0.66
C GLU A 37 0.01 10.66 -0.07
N TRP A 38 -0.75 10.23 -1.08
CA TRP A 38 -1.67 11.10 -1.80
C TRP A 38 -2.82 11.59 -0.89
N ARG A 39 -3.41 10.70 -0.08
CA ARG A 39 -4.54 11.03 0.81
C ARG A 39 -4.15 12.08 1.84
N LEU A 40 -2.93 11.99 2.39
CA LEU A 40 -2.39 12.97 3.33
C LEU A 40 -2.13 14.32 2.67
N GLN A 41 -1.67 14.34 1.41
CA GLN A 41 -1.54 15.58 0.65
C GLN A 41 -2.91 16.21 0.38
N ARG A 42 -3.92 15.39 0.09
CA ARG A 42 -5.28 15.85 -0.23
C ARG A 42 -6.07 16.36 0.99
N SER A 43 -5.84 15.82 2.19
CA SER A 43 -6.40 16.36 3.44
C SER A 43 -5.30 16.85 4.39
N PRO A 44 -4.76 18.06 4.15
CA PRO A 44 -3.77 18.70 5.03
C PRO A 44 -4.18 18.78 6.51
N GLU A 45 -5.46 19.01 6.77
CA GLU A 45 -6.04 19.12 8.11
C GLU A 45 -6.01 17.77 8.84
N TYR A 46 -6.30 16.68 8.12
CA TYR A 46 -6.16 15.32 8.65
C TYR A 46 -4.68 14.99 8.89
N ALA A 47 -3.80 15.32 7.95
CA ALA A 47 -2.36 15.12 8.11
C ALA A 47 -1.84 15.81 9.39
N THR A 48 -2.27 17.06 9.62
CA THR A 48 -1.96 17.82 10.85
C THR A 48 -2.46 17.11 12.10
N THR A 49 -3.70 16.58 12.06
CA THR A 49 -4.33 15.88 13.20
C THR A 49 -3.54 14.64 13.63
N ILE A 50 -2.85 13.97 12.70
CA ILE A 50 -2.02 12.79 13.00
C ILE A 50 -0.52 13.12 13.15
N GLY A 51 -0.16 14.41 13.25
CA GLY A 51 1.22 14.87 13.50
C GLY A 51 2.09 15.02 12.26
N ILE A 52 1.51 15.04 11.06
CA ILE A 52 2.22 15.26 9.79
C ILE A 52 2.02 16.71 9.33
N TYR A 53 3.04 17.53 9.51
CA TYR A 53 2.98 18.98 9.24
C TYR A 53 3.48 19.41 7.86
N LYS A 54 3.69 18.45 6.94
CA LYS A 54 4.28 18.69 5.62
C LYS A 54 3.42 19.60 4.72
N TYR A 55 2.11 19.67 4.97
CA TYR A 55 1.12 20.35 4.12
C TYR A 55 0.40 21.50 4.85
N ASN A 56 0.96 22.03 5.94
CA ASN A 56 0.32 23.07 6.77
C ASN A 56 0.04 24.41 6.06
N ASP A 57 0.61 24.60 4.86
CA ASP A 57 0.40 25.76 4.00
C ASP A 57 -0.77 25.57 3.01
N GLN A 58 -1.48 24.44 3.09
CA GLN A 58 -2.56 24.05 2.19
C GLN A 58 -3.85 23.80 2.98
N VAL A 59 -4.98 23.85 2.28
CA VAL A 59 -6.31 23.48 2.76
C VAL A 59 -6.96 22.53 1.76
N GLU A 60 -7.84 21.65 2.25
CA GLU A 60 -8.55 20.70 1.39
C GLU A 60 -9.43 21.40 0.33
N ASN A 61 -9.43 20.86 -0.89
CA ASN A 61 -10.23 21.39 -1.99
C ASN A 61 -11.58 20.64 -2.12
N TYR A 62 -12.65 21.28 -1.67
CA TYR A 62 -14.03 20.77 -1.77
C TYR A 62 -14.77 21.21 -3.04
N ALA A 63 -14.10 21.79 -4.02
CA ALA A 63 -14.71 22.06 -5.32
C ALA A 63 -15.06 20.75 -6.06
N TYR A 64 -16.00 20.82 -7.01
CA TYR A 64 -16.38 19.67 -7.84
C TYR A 64 -15.18 18.97 -8.50
N SER A 65 -14.21 19.74 -8.99
CA SER A 65 -12.96 19.21 -9.57
C SER A 65 -12.17 18.36 -8.57
N GLY A 66 -12.22 18.71 -7.28
CA GLY A 66 -11.61 17.92 -6.22
C GLY A 66 -12.20 16.51 -6.16
N PHE A 67 -13.52 16.36 -6.27
CA PHE A 67 -14.16 15.04 -6.29
C PHE A 67 -13.81 14.24 -7.54
N GLU A 68 -13.70 14.89 -8.71
CA GLU A 68 -13.24 14.24 -9.95
C GLU A 68 -11.78 13.73 -9.84
N GLU A 69 -10.89 14.52 -9.23
CA GLU A 69 -9.51 14.10 -8.95
C GLU A 69 -9.45 12.86 -8.05
N GLU A 70 -10.27 12.82 -7.01
CA GLU A 70 -10.36 11.68 -6.09
C GLU A 70 -10.92 10.43 -6.76
N TYR A 71 -11.98 10.58 -7.55
CA TYR A 71 -12.51 9.49 -8.37
C TYR A 71 -11.42 8.92 -9.28
N ASN A 72 -10.74 9.78 -10.05
CA ASN A 72 -9.72 9.36 -11.01
C ASN A 72 -8.55 8.64 -10.32
N LYS A 73 -8.09 9.16 -9.17
CA LYS A 73 -7.02 8.53 -8.39
C LYS A 73 -7.45 7.16 -7.86
N CYS A 74 -8.64 7.06 -7.26
CA CYS A 74 -9.13 5.81 -6.68
C CYS A 74 -9.44 4.76 -7.74
N PHE A 75 -10.00 5.18 -8.88
CA PHE A 75 -10.25 4.29 -10.03
C PHE A 75 -8.94 3.71 -10.59
N SER A 76 -7.90 4.53 -10.73
CA SER A 76 -6.58 4.08 -11.18
C SER A 76 -5.95 3.08 -10.21
N LEU A 77 -5.99 3.37 -8.90
CA LEU A 77 -5.47 2.48 -7.86
C LEU A 77 -6.25 1.15 -7.80
N LEU A 78 -7.59 1.20 -7.88
CA LEU A 78 -8.44 0.01 -7.86
C LEU A 78 -8.17 -0.89 -9.06
N SER A 79 -7.97 -0.29 -10.24
CA SER A 79 -7.62 -1.02 -11.45
C SER A 79 -6.26 -1.70 -11.31
N ARG A 80 -5.23 -1.01 -10.80
CA ARG A 80 -3.89 -1.57 -10.55
C ARG A 80 -3.91 -2.63 -9.46
N LEU A 81 -4.70 -2.46 -8.41
CA LEU A 81 -4.90 -3.47 -7.36
C LEU A 81 -5.40 -4.79 -7.97
N LYS A 82 -6.46 -4.72 -8.77
CA LYS A 82 -7.08 -5.90 -9.41
C LYS A 82 -6.19 -6.55 -10.48
N GLN A 83 -5.31 -5.79 -11.12
CA GLN A 83 -4.42 -6.28 -12.18
C GLN A 83 -3.11 -6.86 -11.65
N ASN A 84 -2.51 -6.21 -10.65
CA ASN A 84 -1.14 -6.49 -10.24
C ASN A 84 -1.07 -7.35 -8.98
N VAL A 85 -2.12 -7.38 -8.14
CA VAL A 85 -2.10 -8.12 -6.89
C VAL A 85 -2.87 -9.43 -7.04
N ASN A 86 -2.16 -10.55 -6.93
CA ASN A 86 -2.77 -11.88 -6.95
C ASN A 86 -3.23 -12.29 -5.54
N TYR A 87 -4.53 -12.16 -5.27
CA TYR A 87 -5.14 -12.48 -3.97
C TYR A 87 -4.80 -13.88 -3.43
N ASN A 88 -4.66 -14.87 -4.31
CA ASN A 88 -4.38 -16.25 -3.88
C ASN A 88 -2.95 -16.47 -3.39
N GLN A 89 -2.04 -15.54 -3.70
CA GLN A 89 -0.64 -15.56 -3.26
C GLN A 89 -0.40 -14.76 -1.97
N LEU A 90 -1.41 -14.01 -1.50
CA LEU A 90 -1.34 -13.24 -0.27
C LEU A 90 -1.43 -14.12 0.96
N ASP A 91 -0.72 -13.74 2.02
CA ASP A 91 -0.91 -14.34 3.34
C ASP A 91 -2.24 -13.90 3.99
N ALA A 92 -2.58 -14.48 5.15
CA ALA A 92 -3.85 -14.20 5.82
C ALA A 92 -4.01 -12.72 6.24
N LYS A 93 -2.92 -12.05 6.61
CA LYS A 93 -2.95 -10.63 6.98
C LYS A 93 -3.08 -9.76 5.74
N GLU A 94 -2.30 -10.03 4.71
CA GLU A 94 -2.34 -9.31 3.44
C GLU A 94 -3.70 -9.43 2.75
N LYS A 95 -4.41 -10.56 2.90
CA LYS A 95 -5.78 -10.69 2.42
C LYS A 95 -6.75 -9.73 3.09
N ILE A 96 -6.66 -9.59 4.41
CA ILE A 96 -7.47 -8.61 5.15
C ILE A 96 -7.13 -7.19 4.69
N ASP A 97 -5.83 -6.88 4.57
CA ASP A 97 -5.36 -5.58 4.11
C ASP A 97 -5.84 -5.28 2.66
N TYR A 98 -5.85 -6.30 1.79
CA TYR A 98 -6.39 -6.22 0.44
C TYR A 98 -7.90 -5.96 0.47
N ASP A 99 -8.65 -6.72 1.26
CA ASP A 99 -10.12 -6.63 1.31
C ASP A 99 -10.57 -5.24 1.77
N VAL A 100 -9.95 -4.72 2.84
CA VAL A 100 -10.21 -3.36 3.35
C VAL A 100 -9.86 -2.30 2.30
N PHE A 101 -8.71 -2.45 1.64
CA PHE A 101 -8.27 -1.46 0.65
C PHE A 101 -9.13 -1.48 -0.62
N ASN A 102 -9.49 -2.68 -1.11
CA ASN A 102 -10.40 -2.85 -2.23
C ASN A 102 -11.78 -2.26 -1.92
N ASP A 103 -12.32 -2.52 -0.73
CA ASP A 103 -13.61 -1.95 -0.28
C ASP A 103 -13.55 -0.42 -0.26
N SER A 104 -12.55 0.14 0.41
CA SER A 104 -12.35 1.59 0.52
C SER A 104 -12.30 2.30 -0.85
N LEU A 105 -11.49 1.77 -1.78
CA LEU A 105 -11.40 2.32 -3.14
C LEU A 105 -12.70 2.13 -3.92
N SER A 106 -13.35 0.98 -3.77
CA SER A 106 -14.61 0.68 -4.47
C SER A 106 -15.74 1.59 -4.00
N THR A 107 -15.85 1.88 -2.71
CA THR A 107 -16.85 2.82 -2.17
C THR A 107 -16.72 4.20 -2.82
N ILE A 108 -15.51 4.73 -2.95
CA ILE A 108 -15.27 6.04 -3.59
C ILE A 108 -15.65 6.00 -5.07
N VAL A 109 -15.18 4.97 -5.79
CA VAL A 109 -15.43 4.83 -7.24
C VAL A 109 -16.93 4.66 -7.54
N GLN A 110 -17.63 3.82 -6.78
CA GLN A 110 -19.07 3.60 -6.92
C GLN A 110 -19.90 4.80 -6.45
N GLY A 111 -19.40 5.56 -5.47
CA GLY A 111 -20.04 6.80 -5.01
C GLY A 111 -20.24 7.81 -6.14
N ASN A 112 -19.34 7.83 -7.13
CA ASN A 112 -19.46 8.71 -8.29
C ASN A 112 -20.65 8.38 -9.21
N ASP A 113 -21.25 7.19 -9.10
CA ASP A 113 -22.47 6.83 -9.85
C ASP A 113 -23.71 7.57 -9.32
N TRP A 114 -23.63 8.18 -8.13
CA TRP A 114 -24.73 8.90 -7.47
C TRP A 114 -24.65 10.42 -7.63
N LYS A 115 -23.84 10.91 -8.57
CA LYS A 115 -23.68 12.37 -8.81
C LYS A 115 -24.84 13.02 -9.59
N GLU A 116 -25.88 12.25 -9.90
CA GLU A 116 -27.09 12.72 -10.62
C GLU A 116 -28.19 13.23 -9.67
#